data_AF-A0A8S3EBY9-F1
#
_entry.id   AF-A0A8S3EBY9-F1
#
_cell.length_a   1.000
_cell.length_b   1.000
_cell.length_c   1.000
_cell.angle_alpha   90.00
_cell.angle_beta   90.00
_cell.angle_gamma   90.00
#
_symmetry.space_group_name_H-M   'P 1'
#
loop_
_entity.id
_entity.type
_entity.pdbx_description
1 polymer ?
#
loop_
_entity_poly.entity_id
_entity_poly.type
_entity_poly.pdbx_seq_one_letter_code
_entity_poly.pdbx_strand_id
1 'polypeptide(L)'
;MFILNVNNINSSKSQSENFEIKQQDEIQSAHWSCKSISIFTAHAWSGTDHYSFALVSDNISHDKYCINNCITYVIKKMQKKLPSLEEILFFSDGAASQFKQRYLIRNLARMSNNFSFLLSWHFFATSHAKGVVDGIGGTAVDFVNIAKSKTKVIIIDEITQEDIDKSTSELHSFFSNTASVKNMQKLHSITVLRQDTIECRLYDYSDEKWTVHF
;
A
#
# COMPACT_ATOMS: atom_id res chain seq x y z
N MET A 1 -2.57 -2.89 2.52
CA MET A 1 -2.14 -1.78 3.34
C MET A 1 -3.09 -1.70 4.50
N PHE A 2 -2.54 -1.66 5.70
CA PHE A 2 -3.21 -2.24 6.86
C PHE A 2 -2.73 -1.27 7.94
N ILE A 3 -3.72 -0.55 8.46
CA ILE A 3 -3.59 0.65 9.28
C ILE A 3 -4.06 0.21 10.66
N LEU A 4 -3.27 0.49 11.69
CA LEU A 4 -3.54 0.19 13.09
C LEU A 4 -3.29 1.45 13.92
N ASN A 5 -4.28 1.87 14.71
CA ASN A 5 -4.01 2.18 16.12
C ASN A 5 -5.24 1.88 17.01
N VAL A 6 -4.88 1.51 18.24
CA VAL A 6 -5.50 1.60 19.56
C VAL A 6 -5.92 0.26 20.21
N ASN A 7 -5.04 -0.19 21.11
CA ASN A 7 -5.23 -1.10 22.25
C ASN A 7 -5.26 -2.62 22.10
N ASN A 8 -5.11 -3.22 20.91
CA ASN A 8 -4.76 -4.64 20.84
C ASN A 8 -4.02 -4.98 19.55
N ILE A 9 -2.96 -5.77 19.74
CA ILE A 9 -2.03 -6.25 18.72
C ILE A 9 -2.81 -7.12 17.73
N ASN A 10 -2.74 -6.81 16.42
CA ASN A 10 -2.61 -7.78 15.31
C ASN A 10 -2.36 -7.07 13.96
N SER A 11 -1.50 -7.68 13.14
CA SER A 11 -0.54 -7.18 12.11
C SER A 11 -1.10 -6.47 10.87
N SER A 12 -0.27 -6.23 9.81
CA SER A 12 -0.66 -5.59 8.54
C SER A 12 -0.18 -6.21 7.18
N LYS A 13 -0.64 -5.90 5.93
CA LYS A 13 -0.39 -6.51 4.56
C LYS A 13 -1.03 -5.75 3.35
N SER A 14 -0.31 -5.47 2.25
CA SER A 14 -0.79 -4.83 0.99
C SER A 14 -0.37 -5.63 -0.24
N GLN A 15 -1.16 -5.59 -1.32
CA GLN A 15 -0.76 -6.06 -2.66
C GLN A 15 -1.43 -5.22 -3.77
N SER A 16 -0.80 -5.19 -4.96
CA SER A 16 -1.31 -4.50 -6.14
C SER A 16 -1.10 -5.39 -7.35
N GLU A 17 -2.18 -5.76 -8.04
CA GLU A 17 -2.17 -6.76 -9.12
C GLU A 17 -2.93 -6.27 -10.36
N ASN A 18 -2.58 -6.80 -11.53
CA ASN A 18 -3.28 -6.54 -12.79
C ASN A 18 -4.26 -7.69 -13.08
N PHE A 19 -5.49 -7.35 -13.45
CA PHE A 19 -6.52 -8.28 -13.86
C PHE A 19 -6.91 -8.02 -15.31
N GLU A 20 -6.90 -9.07 -16.12
CA GLU A 20 -7.50 -9.02 -17.46
C GLU A 20 -9.03 -9.13 -17.33
N ILE A 21 -9.77 -8.19 -17.93
CA ILE A 21 -11.22 -8.35 -18.08
C ILE A 21 -11.44 -9.36 -19.21
N LYS A 22 -11.96 -10.55 -18.87
CA LYS A 22 -12.41 -11.56 -19.84
C LYS A 22 -13.93 -11.62 -19.82
N GLN A 23 -14.57 -11.38 -20.96
CA GLN A 23 -16.01 -11.64 -21.08
C GLN A 23 -16.24 -13.16 -21.17
N GLN A 24 -17.28 -13.67 -20.49
CA GLN A 24 -17.49 -15.12 -20.29
C GLN A 24 -17.72 -15.91 -21.60
N ASP A 25 -18.00 -15.21 -22.71
CA ASP A 25 -18.20 -15.74 -24.07
C ASP A 25 -17.33 -15.01 -25.12
N GLU A 26 -16.00 -14.99 -24.95
CA GLU A 26 -15.10 -14.40 -25.94
C GLU A 26 -14.77 -15.34 -27.10
N ILE A 27 -15.03 -14.86 -28.33
CA ILE A 27 -14.52 -15.44 -29.57
C ILE A 27 -12.99 -15.33 -29.56
N GLN A 28 -12.26 -16.30 -30.11
CA GLN A 28 -10.79 -16.40 -30.06
C GLN A 28 -10.02 -15.12 -30.47
N SER A 29 -10.66 -14.20 -31.21
CA SER A 29 -10.14 -12.89 -31.61
C SER A 29 -10.20 -11.80 -30.53
N ALA A 30 -11.05 -11.90 -29.51
CA ALA A 30 -11.12 -10.95 -28.38
C ALA A 30 -9.98 -11.14 -27.37
N HIS A 31 -9.28 -12.28 -27.45
CA HIS A 31 -8.10 -12.61 -26.67
C HIS A 31 -6.94 -11.60 -26.83
N TRP A 32 -6.94 -10.79 -27.90
CA TRP A 32 -5.87 -9.82 -28.21
C TRP A 32 -6.24 -8.38 -27.84
N SER A 33 -7.47 -8.13 -27.37
CA SER A 33 -7.98 -6.80 -27.03
C SER A 33 -8.61 -6.71 -25.63
N CYS A 34 -8.20 -7.61 -24.72
CA CYS A 34 -8.60 -7.54 -23.31
C CYS A 34 -8.09 -6.22 -22.71
N LYS A 35 -9.01 -5.37 -22.24
CA LYS A 35 -8.64 -4.24 -21.39
C LYS A 35 -8.20 -4.79 -20.04
N SER A 36 -6.94 -4.56 -19.70
CA SER A 36 -6.42 -4.88 -18.37
C SER A 36 -6.75 -3.73 -17.43
N ILE A 37 -7.24 -4.08 -16.24
CA ILE A 37 -7.45 -3.15 -15.13
C ILE A 37 -6.47 -3.48 -14.01
N SER A 38 -6.08 -2.46 -13.27
CA SER A 38 -5.30 -2.58 -12.06
C SER A 38 -6.22 -2.58 -10.85
N ILE A 39 -5.94 -3.46 -9.89
CA ILE A 39 -6.61 -3.45 -8.59
C ILE A 39 -5.54 -3.36 -7.50
N PHE A 40 -5.55 -2.25 -6.78
CA PHE A 40 -4.80 -2.10 -5.54
C PHE A 40 -5.67 -2.56 -4.38
N THR A 41 -5.16 -3.51 -3.59
CA THR A 41 -5.90 -4.08 -2.46
C THR A 41 -5.26 -3.75 -1.13
N ALA A 42 -6.12 -3.39 -0.20
CA ALA A 42 -5.72 -3.05 1.15
C ALA A 42 -6.77 -3.52 2.14
N HIS A 43 -6.35 -3.77 3.37
CA HIS A 43 -7.28 -4.19 4.40
C HIS A 43 -6.78 -3.57 5.71
N ALA A 44 -7.60 -2.79 6.42
CA ALA A 44 -7.23 -2.08 7.64
C ALA A 44 -7.98 -2.60 8.86
N TRP A 45 -7.33 -2.55 10.02
CA TRP A 45 -7.80 -3.08 11.30
C TRP A 45 -7.71 -1.98 12.37
N SER A 46 -8.82 -1.63 13.01
CA SER A 46 -8.80 -0.67 14.11
C SER A 46 -9.66 -1.20 15.25
N GLY A 47 -9.02 -1.66 16.33
CA GLY A 47 -9.71 -2.27 17.46
C GLY A 47 -10.62 -3.41 17.01
N THR A 48 -11.94 -3.18 17.04
CA THR A 48 -12.98 -4.14 16.62
C THR A 48 -13.42 -4.01 15.16
N ASP A 49 -12.97 -2.98 14.45
CA ASP A 49 -13.39 -2.66 13.09
C ASP A 49 -12.38 -3.13 12.04
N HIS A 50 -12.94 -3.53 10.90
CA HIS A 50 -12.21 -4.14 9.80
C HIS A 50 -12.72 -3.56 8.48
N TYR A 51 -11.81 -3.01 7.67
CA TYR A 51 -12.12 -2.33 6.41
C TYR A 51 -11.34 -2.96 5.27
N SER A 52 -12.01 -3.51 4.26
CA SER A 52 -11.36 -3.94 3.01
C SER A 52 -11.45 -2.85 1.96
N PHE A 53 -10.39 -2.66 1.18
CA PHE A 53 -10.31 -1.73 0.07
C PHE A 53 -9.94 -2.48 -1.21
N ALA A 54 -10.71 -2.27 -2.27
CA ALA A 54 -10.30 -2.54 -3.64
C ALA A 54 -10.38 -1.24 -4.42
N LEU A 55 -9.22 -0.70 -4.79
CA LEU A 55 -9.09 0.49 -5.60
C LEU A 55 -8.86 0.06 -7.04
N VAL A 56 -9.83 0.35 -7.90
CA VAL A 56 -9.82 -0.08 -9.31
C VAL A 56 -9.35 1.07 -10.18
N SER A 57 -8.50 0.77 -11.17
CA SER A 57 -7.91 1.79 -12.05
C SER A 57 -7.66 1.22 -13.44
N ASP A 58 -7.93 2.00 -14.48
CA ASP A 58 -7.53 1.70 -15.86
C ASP A 58 -6.02 1.86 -16.08
N ASN A 59 -5.33 2.57 -15.17
CA ASN A 59 -3.87 2.70 -15.19
C ASN A 59 -3.20 1.43 -14.61
N ILE A 60 -2.52 0.69 -15.48
CA ILE A 60 -1.82 -0.58 -15.16
C ILE A 60 -0.32 -0.41 -14.85
N SER A 61 0.17 0.81 -14.70
CA SER A 61 1.61 1.08 -14.55
C SER A 61 2.20 0.59 -13.22
N HIS A 62 1.37 0.54 -12.17
CA HIS A 62 1.80 0.29 -10.78
C HIS A 62 3.02 1.12 -10.37
N ASP A 63 3.17 2.32 -10.93
CA ASP A 63 4.34 3.12 -10.68
C ASP A 63 4.28 3.81 -9.30
N LYS A 64 5.38 4.47 -8.94
CA LYS A 64 5.50 5.20 -7.67
C LYS A 64 4.40 6.26 -7.45
N TYR A 65 3.83 6.85 -8.49
CA TYR A 65 2.79 7.87 -8.37
C TYR A 65 1.42 7.25 -8.15
N CYS A 66 1.12 6.17 -8.89
CA CYS A 66 -0.09 5.36 -8.73
C CYS A 66 -0.15 4.73 -7.33
N ILE A 67 0.93 4.06 -6.90
CA ILE A 67 1.02 3.45 -5.57
C ILE A 67 0.89 4.52 -4.48
N ASN A 68 1.56 5.67 -4.62
CA ASN A 68 1.39 6.76 -3.66
C ASN A 68 -0.07 7.25 -3.59
N ASN A 69 -0.73 7.42 -4.73
CA ASN A 69 -2.10 7.88 -4.77
C ASN A 69 -3.02 6.91 -4.01
N CYS A 70 -2.90 5.61 -4.29
CA CYS A 70 -3.64 4.56 -3.60
C CYS A 70 -3.44 4.57 -2.08
N ILE A 71 -2.18 4.68 -1.63
CA ILE A 71 -1.85 4.75 -0.19
C ILE A 71 -2.45 6.03 0.43
N THR A 72 -2.29 7.17 -0.23
CA THR A 72 -2.84 8.45 0.23
C THR A 72 -4.37 8.40 0.34
N TYR A 73 -5.03 7.75 -0.62
CA TYR A 73 -6.47 7.54 -0.63
C TYR A 73 -6.95 6.75 0.60
N VAL A 74 -6.32 5.59 0.84
CA VAL A 74 -6.65 4.72 1.97
C VAL A 74 -6.46 5.45 3.30
N ILE A 75 -5.36 6.20 3.47
CA ILE A 75 -5.13 7.00 4.68
C ILE A 75 -6.22 8.04 4.89
N LYS A 76 -6.56 8.82 3.85
CA LYS A 76 -7.61 9.84 3.94
C LYS A 76 -8.97 9.22 4.28
N LYS A 77 -9.30 8.05 3.73
CA LYS A 77 -10.53 7.32 4.08
C LYS A 77 -10.50 6.85 5.52
N MET A 78 -9.37 6.32 6.01
CA MET A 78 -9.22 5.88 7.39
C MET A 78 -9.30 7.03 8.39
N GLN A 79 -8.67 8.18 8.13
CA GLN A 79 -8.80 9.37 8.99
C GLN A 79 -10.24 9.86 9.10
N LYS A 80 -11.02 9.79 8.01
CA LYS A 80 -12.44 10.12 8.05
C LYS A 80 -13.27 9.13 8.88
N LYS A 81 -12.89 7.85 8.88
CA LYS A 81 -13.58 6.80 9.64
C LYS A 81 -13.14 6.75 11.11
N LEU A 82 -11.89 7.11 11.38
CA LEU A 82 -11.24 7.09 12.67
C LEU A 82 -10.64 8.48 12.96
N PRO A 83 -11.44 9.44 13.43
CA PRO A 83 -10.95 10.79 13.72
C PRO A 83 -9.84 10.84 14.77
N SER A 84 -9.73 9.81 15.62
CA SER A 84 -8.69 9.64 16.65
C SER A 84 -7.49 8.80 16.19
N LEU A 85 -7.20 8.75 14.89
CA LEU A 85 -6.09 7.97 14.34
C LEU A 85 -4.75 8.67 14.64
N GLU A 86 -3.95 8.09 15.54
CA GLU A 86 -2.67 8.66 15.98
C GLU A 86 -1.44 7.95 15.39
N GLU A 87 -1.57 6.68 15.02
CA GLU A 87 -0.48 5.86 14.48
C GLU A 87 -0.97 5.00 13.32
N ILE A 88 -0.06 4.68 12.42
CA ILE A 88 -0.27 3.76 11.32
C ILE A 88 0.92 2.81 11.19
N LEU A 89 0.68 1.51 11.35
CA LEU A 89 1.66 0.46 11.08
C LEU A 89 1.36 -0.24 9.76
N PHE A 90 2.08 0.14 8.70
CA PHE A 90 1.98 -0.53 7.41
C PHE A 90 2.76 -1.82 7.38
N PHE A 91 2.21 -2.82 6.71
CA PHE A 91 3.01 -3.92 6.23
C PHE A 91 2.66 -4.26 4.78
N SER A 92 3.67 -4.70 4.05
CA SER A 92 3.55 -5.14 2.66
C SER A 92 4.53 -6.29 2.40
N ASP A 93 4.39 -6.92 1.24
CA ASP A 93 5.51 -7.69 0.73
C ASP A 93 6.71 -6.77 0.41
N GLY A 94 7.86 -7.41 0.20
CA GLY A 94 9.08 -6.73 -0.22
C GLY A 94 9.16 -6.44 -1.71
N ALA A 95 8.04 -6.34 -2.46
CA ALA A 95 8.08 -6.13 -3.91
C ALA A 95 8.76 -4.80 -4.24
N ALA A 96 9.94 -4.87 -4.86
CA ALA A 96 10.80 -3.72 -5.11
C ALA A 96 10.21 -2.73 -6.13
N SER A 97 9.35 -3.20 -7.04
CA SER A 97 8.67 -2.36 -8.03
C SER A 97 7.55 -1.50 -7.42
N GLN A 98 6.99 -1.91 -6.28
CA GLN A 98 5.80 -1.28 -5.70
C GLN A 98 6.09 -0.66 -4.33
N PHE A 99 6.46 -1.49 -3.34
CA PHE A 99 6.56 -1.06 -1.96
C PHE A 99 8.02 -0.86 -1.51
N LYS A 100 8.93 -1.77 -1.87
CA LYS A 100 10.31 -1.71 -1.39
C LYS A 100 11.21 -0.85 -2.30
N GLN A 101 10.80 0.42 -2.48
CA GLN A 101 11.46 1.40 -3.34
C GLN A 101 11.77 2.73 -2.65
N ARG A 102 12.80 3.44 -3.14
CA ARG A 102 13.31 4.69 -2.55
C ARG A 102 12.25 5.78 -2.42
N TYR A 103 11.32 5.85 -3.38
CA TYR A 103 10.30 6.88 -3.41
C TYR A 103 9.26 6.69 -2.31
N LEU A 104 8.86 5.44 -2.03
CA LEU A 104 7.97 5.15 -0.90
C LEU A 104 8.64 5.62 0.40
N ILE A 105 9.89 5.20 0.62
CA ILE A 105 10.64 5.49 1.85
C ILE A 105 10.77 7.00 2.08
N ARG A 106 11.17 7.74 1.04
CA ARG A 106 11.28 9.21 1.11
C ARG A 106 9.93 9.87 1.37
N ASN A 107 8.85 9.31 0.83
CA ASN A 107 7.52 9.83 1.00
C ASN A 107 6.91 9.53 2.37
N LEU A 108 7.33 8.47 3.07
CA LEU A 108 6.85 8.14 4.42
C LEU A 108 6.99 9.31 5.39
N ALA A 109 8.16 9.95 5.41
CA ALA A 109 8.43 11.08 6.29
C ALA A 109 7.54 12.30 5.95
N ARG A 110 7.34 12.57 4.65
CA ARG A 110 6.41 13.60 4.17
C ARG A 110 4.96 13.29 4.58
N MET A 111 4.52 12.04 4.44
CA MET A 111 3.15 11.63 4.75
C MET A 111 2.85 11.72 6.25
N SER A 112 3.75 11.21 7.10
CA SER A 112 3.61 11.31 8.56
C SER A 112 3.44 12.76 9.01
N ASN A 113 4.20 13.70 8.43
CA ASN A 113 4.05 15.13 8.71
C ASN A 113 2.72 15.69 8.19
N ASN A 114 2.38 15.45 6.91
CA ASN A 114 1.18 15.99 6.27
C ASN A 114 -0.12 15.56 6.96
N PHE A 115 -0.11 14.37 7.56
CA PHE A 115 -1.29 13.79 8.19
C PHE A 115 -1.23 13.76 9.73
N SER A 116 -0.11 14.20 10.32
CA SER A 116 0.08 14.32 11.76
C SER A 116 -0.15 13.01 12.55
N PHE A 117 0.34 11.88 12.03
CA PHE A 117 0.36 10.59 12.73
C PHE A 117 1.77 9.99 12.77
N LEU A 118 2.00 9.10 13.72
CA LEU A 118 3.16 8.21 13.74
C LEU A 118 3.03 7.17 12.61
N LEU A 119 4.12 6.89 11.92
CA LEU A 119 4.12 5.95 10.79
C LEU A 119 5.29 4.98 10.90
N SER A 120 4.98 3.69 10.82
CA SER A 120 5.95 2.63 10.54
C SER A 120 5.56 1.82 9.31
N TRP A 121 6.55 1.26 8.64
CA TRP A 121 6.38 0.34 7.52
C TRP A 121 7.22 -0.91 7.72
N HIS A 122 6.60 -2.07 7.66
CA HIS A 122 7.19 -3.38 7.84
C HIS A 122 7.11 -4.18 6.54
N PHE A 123 8.17 -4.89 6.19
CA PHE A 123 8.25 -5.70 4.98
C PHE A 123 8.34 -7.16 5.37
N PHE A 124 7.44 -7.97 4.82
CA PHE A 124 7.58 -9.42 4.88
C PHE A 124 8.64 -9.91 3.88
N ALA A 125 9.17 -11.10 4.13
CA ALA A 125 10.05 -11.77 3.17
C ALA A 125 9.33 -11.95 1.81
N THR A 126 10.04 -11.60 0.74
CA THR A 126 9.57 -11.72 -0.65
C THR A 126 9.07 -13.14 -0.90
N SER A 127 7.87 -13.30 -1.46
CA SER A 127 7.24 -14.59 -1.76
C SER A 127 6.79 -15.46 -0.57
N HIS A 128 6.95 -15.00 0.68
CA HIS A 128 6.53 -15.75 1.87
C HIS A 128 5.33 -15.16 2.61
N ALA A 129 4.88 -13.97 2.22
CA ALA A 129 3.68 -13.38 2.78
C ALA A 129 2.43 -14.02 2.17
N LYS A 130 2.19 -15.31 2.38
CA LYS A 130 0.93 -15.98 2.00
C LYS A 130 -0.15 -15.60 3.01
N GLY A 131 -0.90 -14.55 2.74
CA GLY A 131 -1.84 -13.94 3.68
C GLY A 131 -3.20 -13.65 3.06
N VAL A 132 -4.07 -12.96 3.81
CA VAL A 132 -5.44 -12.60 3.39
C VAL A 132 -5.51 -12.00 1.98
N VAL A 133 -4.46 -11.27 1.59
CA VAL A 133 -4.38 -10.54 0.32
C VAL A 133 -4.14 -11.45 -0.89
N ASP A 134 -3.48 -12.62 -0.74
CA ASP A 134 -3.27 -13.51 -1.91
C ASP A 134 -4.54 -14.27 -2.30
N GLY A 135 -5.41 -14.56 -1.33
CA GLY A 135 -6.74 -15.09 -1.63
C GLY A 135 -7.63 -14.03 -2.30
N ILE A 136 -7.41 -12.76 -1.94
CA ILE A 136 -8.07 -11.60 -2.54
C ILE A 136 -7.63 -11.40 -4.00
N GLY A 137 -6.39 -11.75 -4.35
CA GLY A 137 -5.81 -11.60 -5.69
C GLY A 137 -6.21 -12.63 -6.75
N GLY A 138 -6.95 -13.69 -6.40
CA GLY A 138 -7.28 -14.78 -7.35
C GLY A 138 -8.23 -14.35 -8.47
N THR A 139 -9.35 -13.74 -8.09
CA THR A 139 -10.34 -13.13 -8.98
C THR A 139 -11.09 -12.04 -8.22
N ALA A 140 -11.75 -11.10 -8.90
CA ALA A 140 -12.63 -10.12 -8.25
C ALA A 140 -13.72 -10.78 -7.38
N VAL A 141 -14.15 -11.99 -7.75
CA VAL A 141 -15.12 -12.80 -6.99
C VAL A 141 -14.50 -13.34 -5.69
N ASP A 142 -13.27 -13.85 -5.76
CA ASP A 142 -12.53 -14.32 -4.58
C ASP A 142 -12.22 -13.19 -3.61
N PHE A 143 -11.87 -12.00 -4.12
CA PHE A 143 -11.78 -10.78 -3.31
C PHE A 143 -13.06 -10.52 -2.54
N VAL A 144 -14.20 -10.44 -3.23
CA VAL A 144 -15.49 -10.12 -2.60
C VAL A 144 -15.86 -11.18 -1.56
N ASN A 145 -15.67 -12.46 -1.86
CA ASN A 145 -15.99 -13.55 -0.94
C ASN A 145 -15.11 -13.53 0.31
N ILE A 146 -13.80 -13.34 0.16
CA ILE A 146 -12.86 -13.29 1.28
C ILE A 146 -13.05 -12.01 2.08
N ALA A 147 -13.23 -10.88 1.42
CA ALA A 147 -13.50 -9.60 2.07
C ALA A 147 -14.81 -9.65 2.87
N LYS A 148 -15.87 -10.28 2.34
CA LYS A 148 -17.14 -10.50 3.08
C LYS A 148 -16.94 -11.41 4.29
N SER A 149 -16.09 -12.43 4.19
CA SER A 149 -15.83 -13.35 5.30
C SER A 149 -15.00 -12.73 6.43
N LYS A 150 -14.20 -11.69 6.12
CA LYS A 150 -13.22 -11.10 7.05
C LYS A 150 -13.59 -9.70 7.52
N THR A 151 -14.47 -9.00 6.82
CA THR A 151 -14.80 -7.61 7.09
C THR A 151 -16.28 -7.33 7.01
N LYS A 152 -16.74 -6.40 7.84
CA LYS A 152 -18.12 -5.87 7.77
C LYS A 152 -18.27 -4.82 6.67
N VAL A 153 -17.17 -4.16 6.28
CA VAL A 153 -17.18 -3.04 5.34
C VAL A 153 -16.15 -3.28 4.23
N ILE A 154 -16.64 -3.34 2.99
CA ILE A 154 -15.83 -3.38 1.78
C ILE A 154 -16.02 -2.04 1.06
N ILE A 155 -14.92 -1.35 0.83
CA ILE A 155 -14.85 -0.08 0.12
C ILE A 155 -14.28 -0.37 -1.26
N ILE A 156 -15.08 -0.12 -2.29
CA ILE A 156 -14.69 -0.25 -3.69
C ILE A 156 -14.81 1.14 -4.29
N ASP A 157 -13.69 1.70 -4.71
CA ASP A 157 -13.61 3.05 -5.26
C ASP A 157 -12.69 3.05 -6.50
N GLU A 158 -13.00 3.93 -7.44
CA GLU A 158 -12.17 4.13 -8.63
C GLU A 158 -11.02 5.12 -8.33
N ILE A 159 -9.84 4.83 -8.87
CA ILE A 159 -8.71 5.75 -8.94
C ILE A 159 -8.55 6.17 -10.40
N THR A 160 -8.87 7.43 -10.68
CA THR A 160 -8.91 7.95 -12.05
C THR A 160 -7.51 8.32 -12.54
N GLN A 161 -7.35 8.46 -13.85
CA GLN A 161 -6.10 8.99 -14.41
C GLN A 161 -5.82 10.42 -13.90
N GLU A 162 -6.84 11.24 -13.68
CA GLU A 162 -6.69 12.58 -13.11
C GLU A 162 -6.11 12.55 -11.68
N ASP A 163 -6.55 11.59 -10.85
CA ASP A 163 -5.99 11.40 -9.51
C ASP A 163 -4.49 11.05 -9.55
N ILE A 164 -4.10 10.25 -10.55
CA ILE A 164 -2.71 9.84 -10.76
C ILE A 164 -1.89 11.00 -11.32
N ASP A 165 -2.43 11.79 -12.25
CA ASP A 165 -1.77 12.96 -12.83
C ASP A 165 -1.53 14.04 -11.77
N LYS A 166 -2.49 14.21 -10.85
CA LYS A 166 -2.33 15.06 -9.68
C LYS A 166 -1.22 14.57 -8.76
N SER A 167 -1.21 13.27 -8.41
CA SER A 167 -0.14 12.65 -7.62
C SER A 167 1.23 12.83 -8.30
N THR A 168 1.28 12.69 -9.62
CA THR A 168 2.48 12.89 -10.43
C THR A 168 2.96 14.33 -10.34
N SER A 169 2.07 15.29 -10.57
CA SER A 169 2.41 16.73 -10.54
C SER A 169 2.91 17.17 -9.17
N GLU A 170 2.29 16.68 -8.10
CA GLU A 170 2.67 17.00 -6.71
C GLU A 170 4.04 16.41 -6.32
N LEU A 171 4.39 15.23 -6.85
CA LEU A 171 5.56 14.47 -6.38
C LEU A 171 6.72 14.43 -7.35
N HIS A 172 6.55 14.87 -8.60
CA HIS A 172 7.58 14.72 -9.63
C HIS A 172 8.93 15.32 -9.19
N SER A 173 8.95 16.60 -8.81
CA SER A 173 10.18 17.27 -8.36
C SER A 173 10.77 16.62 -7.10
N PHE A 174 9.91 16.18 -6.18
CA PHE A 174 10.33 15.53 -4.94
C PHE A 174 10.99 14.16 -5.20
N PHE A 175 10.39 13.35 -6.08
CA PHE A 175 10.90 12.03 -6.44
C PHE A 175 12.14 12.07 -7.32
N SER A 176 12.23 13.04 -8.23
CA SER A 176 13.41 13.21 -9.09
C SER A 176 14.69 13.45 -8.29
N ASN A 177 14.58 14.08 -7.11
CA ASN A 177 15.71 14.36 -6.22
C ASN A 177 15.93 13.29 -5.12
N THR A 178 15.20 12.17 -5.17
CA THR A 178 15.25 11.14 -4.12
C THR A 178 16.47 10.21 -4.28
N ALA A 179 17.37 10.23 -3.30
CA ALA A 179 18.47 9.28 -3.20
C ALA A 179 18.01 7.88 -2.73
N SER A 180 18.75 6.84 -3.11
CA SER A 180 18.49 5.49 -2.62
C SER A 180 19.00 5.29 -1.20
N VAL A 181 18.27 4.54 -0.38
CA VAL A 181 18.69 4.17 0.97
C VAL A 181 19.63 2.96 0.93
N LYS A 182 20.69 2.98 1.73
CA LYS A 182 21.64 1.87 1.86
C LYS A 182 20.92 0.58 2.27
N ASN A 183 21.30 -0.55 1.66
CA ASN A 183 20.74 -1.87 1.97
C ASN A 183 19.20 -1.95 1.87
N MET A 184 18.55 -1.12 1.05
CA MET A 184 17.09 -1.02 0.96
C MET A 184 16.38 -2.37 0.80
N GLN A 185 16.91 -3.26 -0.04
CA GLN A 185 16.30 -4.58 -0.28
C GLN A 185 16.36 -5.51 0.93
N LYS A 186 17.25 -5.24 1.88
CA LYS A 186 17.39 -5.99 3.13
C LYS A 186 16.55 -5.40 4.28
N LEU A 187 15.93 -4.23 4.10
CA LEU A 187 15.12 -3.61 5.15
C LEU A 187 13.95 -4.49 5.55
N HIS A 188 13.73 -4.65 6.85
CA HIS A 188 12.53 -5.28 7.40
C HIS A 188 11.55 -4.24 7.94
N SER A 189 12.04 -3.14 8.51
CA SER A 189 11.15 -2.07 8.95
C SER A 189 11.76 -0.69 8.80
N ILE A 190 10.87 0.29 8.71
CA ILE A 190 11.16 1.72 8.67
C ILE A 190 10.20 2.41 9.63
N THR A 191 10.72 3.27 10.50
CA THR A 191 9.90 4.10 11.39
C THR A 191 10.21 5.56 11.13
N VAL A 192 9.20 6.38 10.93
CA VAL A 192 9.38 7.82 10.81
C VAL A 192 9.63 8.40 12.20
N LEU A 193 10.79 9.02 12.41
CA LEU A 193 11.11 9.69 13.66
C LEU A 193 10.70 11.16 13.62
N ARG A 194 10.97 11.84 12.50
CA ARG A 194 10.72 13.28 12.25
C ARG A 194 10.55 13.54 10.76
N GLN A 195 10.18 14.77 10.39
CA GLN A 195 9.87 15.18 9.01
C GLN A 195 10.97 14.84 7.97
N ASP A 196 12.22 14.78 8.39
CA ASP A 196 13.40 14.54 7.55
C ASP A 196 14.19 13.28 7.97
N THR A 197 13.70 12.54 8.97
CA THR A 197 14.49 11.50 9.63
C THR A 197 13.68 10.22 9.80
N ILE A 198 14.24 9.12 9.30
CA ILE A 198 13.70 7.77 9.49
C ILE A 198 14.70 6.87 10.22
N GLU A 199 14.20 5.93 11.01
CA GLU A 199 14.95 4.79 11.53
C GLU A 199 14.74 3.59 10.59
N CYS A 200 15.82 2.97 10.17
CA CYS A 200 15.83 1.76 9.35
C CYS A 200 16.30 0.56 10.17
N ARG A 201 15.68 -0.61 9.94
CA ARG A 201 16.09 -1.88 10.56
C ARG A 201 16.28 -2.98 9.50
N LEU A 202 17.38 -3.75 9.63
CA LEU A 202 17.69 -4.84 8.70
C LEU A 202 16.91 -6.14 8.98
N TYR A 203 16.58 -6.45 10.23
CA TYR A 203 15.84 -7.67 10.61
C TYR A 203 14.99 -7.37 11.84
N ASP A 204 13.83 -8.02 12.01
CA ASP A 204 12.94 -7.74 13.14
C ASP A 204 13.62 -7.95 14.51
N TYR A 205 14.51 -8.95 14.61
CA TYR A 205 15.29 -9.30 15.81
C TYR A 205 16.70 -8.68 15.86
N SER A 206 17.06 -7.83 14.90
CA SER A 206 18.36 -7.17 14.92
C SER A 206 18.27 -5.87 15.71
N ASP A 207 19.17 -5.71 16.67
CA ASP A 207 19.40 -4.44 17.38
C ASP A 207 20.09 -3.40 16.46
N GLU A 208 20.53 -3.80 15.27
CA GLU A 208 21.13 -2.89 14.29
C GLU A 208 20.06 -1.99 13.66
N LYS A 209 20.03 -0.77 14.18
CA LYS A 209 19.25 0.35 13.65
C LYS A 209 20.20 1.43 13.16
N TRP A 210 19.80 2.13 12.11
CA TRP A 210 20.48 3.35 11.69
C TRP A 210 19.47 4.38 11.24
N THR A 211 19.84 5.64 11.35
CA THR A 211 19.02 6.75 10.90
C THR A 211 19.42 7.17 9.49
N VAL A 212 18.41 7.59 8.72
CA VAL A 212 18.62 8.25 7.43
C VAL A 212 18.01 9.63 7.53
N HIS A 213 18.82 10.64 7.19
CA HIS A 213 18.43 12.04 7.09
C HIS A 213 18.38 12.41 5.61
N PHE A 214 17.39 13.20 5.22
CA PHE A 214 17.10 13.49 3.82
C PHE A 214 17.13 14.98 3.46
#